data_AF-A0A925R7X4-F1
#
_entry.id   AF-A0A925R7X4-F1
#
_cell.length_a   1.000
_cell.length_b   1.000
_cell.length_c   1.000
_cell.angle_alpha   90.00
_cell.angle_beta   90.00
_cell.angle_gamma   90.00
#
_symmetry.space_group_name_H-M   'P 1'
#
loop_
_entity.id
_entity.type
_entity.pdbx_description
1 polymer ?
#
loop_
_entity_poly.entity_id
_entity_poly.type
_entity_poly.pdbx_seq_one_letter_code
_entity_poly.pdbx_strand_id
1 'polypeptide(L)'
;MNYALTVVPKEKIILGLAAYGYDWSTSATRSYSMNGCANLAAQYGATIFLDDVTKSKYFTYTAAGINHMVWFEDGETLGYKMDLVNQKDLKGIGLWRLGLENNGFWSTVSSKFNK
;
A
#
# COMPACT_ATOMS: atom_id res chain seq x y z
N MET A 1 -1.14 10.46 -11.63
CA MET A 1 -2.28 10.16 -12.54
C MET A 1 -2.61 11.33 -13.46
N ASN A 2 -2.69 12.58 -12.96
CA ASN A 2 -3.05 13.76 -13.76
C ASN A 2 -2.26 13.88 -15.07
N TYR A 3 -0.94 13.67 -15.03
CA TYR A 3 -0.11 13.66 -16.24
C TYR A 3 -0.47 12.52 -17.20
N ALA A 4 -0.56 11.28 -16.73
CA ALA A 4 -0.79 10.12 -17.60
C ALA A 4 -2.09 10.26 -18.43
N LEU A 5 -3.14 10.85 -17.84
CA LEU A 5 -4.41 11.09 -18.52
C LEU A 5 -4.34 12.16 -19.63
N THR A 6 -3.30 13.00 -19.68
CA THR A 6 -3.13 13.98 -20.77
C THR A 6 -2.43 13.38 -21.99
N VAL A 7 -1.81 12.21 -21.86
CA VAL A 7 -0.96 11.60 -22.90
C VAL A 7 -1.34 10.16 -23.25
N VAL A 8 -2.12 9.48 -22.40
CA VAL A 8 -2.58 8.10 -22.62
C VAL A 8 -4.10 8.04 -22.37
N PRO A 9 -4.88 7.42 -23.29
CA PRO A 9 -6.31 7.17 -23.05
C PRO A 9 -6.55 6.35 -21.77
N LYS A 10 -7.54 6.74 -20.97
CA LYS A 10 -7.80 6.15 -19.63
C LYS A 10 -8.00 4.64 -19.65
N GLU A 11 -8.63 4.11 -20.70
CA GLU A 11 -8.90 2.70 -20.95
C GLU A 11 -7.64 1.87 -21.27
N LYS A 12 -6.48 2.52 -21.41
CA LYS A 12 -5.16 1.87 -21.52
C LYS A 12 -4.32 1.97 -20.26
N ILE A 13 -4.75 2.73 -19.25
CA ILE A 13 -4.00 2.96 -18.02
C ILE A 13 -4.36 1.92 -16.97
N ILE A 14 -3.33 1.24 -16.45
CA ILE A 14 -3.42 0.33 -15.31
C ILE A 14 -2.67 0.96 -14.14
N LEU A 15 -3.32 1.11 -12.99
CA LEU A 15 -2.68 1.65 -11.78
C LEU A 15 -1.83 0.56 -11.11
N GLY A 16 -0.53 0.77 -11.02
CA GLY A 16 0.38 -0.13 -10.30
C GLY A 16 0.22 -0.01 -8.78
N LEU A 17 0.09 -1.14 -8.10
CA LEU A 17 -0.10 -1.25 -6.66
C LEU A 17 0.95 -2.18 -6.05
N ALA A 18 1.47 -1.78 -4.88
CA ALA A 18 2.38 -2.60 -4.09
C ALA A 18 1.62 -3.42 -3.06
N ALA A 19 1.88 -4.73 -3.01
CA ALA A 19 1.40 -5.66 -1.99
C ALA A 19 2.38 -5.79 -0.81
N TYR A 20 3.24 -4.80 -0.59
CA TYR A 20 4.34 -4.88 0.37
C TYR A 20 4.63 -3.51 0.96
N GLY A 21 5.27 -3.52 2.12
CA GLY A 21 5.84 -2.34 2.75
C GLY A 21 7.35 -2.42 2.83
N TYR A 22 7.96 -1.30 3.22
CA TYR A 22 9.37 -1.20 3.52
C TYR A 22 9.59 -0.73 4.94
N ASP A 23 10.63 -1.28 5.55
CA ASP A 23 11.19 -0.91 6.84
C ASP A 23 12.55 -0.27 6.59
N TRP A 24 12.66 1.01 6.90
CA TRP A 24 13.89 1.78 6.78
C TRP A 24 14.53 2.00 8.15
N SER A 25 15.84 1.82 8.19
CA SER A 25 16.69 2.17 9.32
C SER A 25 18.03 2.72 8.81
N THR A 26 18.85 3.23 9.73
CA THR A 26 20.24 3.63 9.42
C THR A 26 21.14 2.45 9.05
N SER A 27 20.72 1.21 9.35
CA SER A 27 21.51 0.01 9.11
C SER A 27 21.14 -0.72 7.82
N ALA A 28 19.86 -0.78 7.47
CA ALA A 28 19.37 -1.46 6.27
C ALA A 28 17.93 -1.06 5.92
N THR A 29 17.53 -1.36 4.68
CA THR A 29 16.13 -1.38 4.24
C THR A 29 15.69 -2.82 4.01
N ARG A 30 14.51 -3.17 4.51
CA ARG A 30 13.89 -4.50 4.32
C ARG A 30 12.49 -4.35 3.77
N SER A 31 12.05 -5.31 2.95
CA SER A 31 10.65 -5.38 2.50
C SER A 31 9.89 -6.44 3.29
N TYR A 32 8.61 -6.19 3.51
CA TYR A 32 7.71 -7.12 4.18
C TYR A 32 6.39 -7.23 3.40
N SER A 33 5.76 -8.40 3.47
CA SER A 33 4.36 -8.57 3.02
C SER A 33 3.42 -7.68 3.83
N MET A 34 2.18 -7.49 3.38
CA MET A 34 1.16 -6.73 4.12
C MET A 34 0.99 -7.27 5.55
N ASN A 35 0.90 -8.60 5.69
CA ASN A 35 0.83 -9.26 7.00
C ASN A 35 2.15 -9.10 7.78
N GLY A 36 3.30 -9.13 7.10
CA GLY A 36 4.60 -8.91 7.72
C GLY A 36 4.70 -7.55 8.40
N CYS A 37 4.22 -6.49 7.75
CA CYS A 37 4.16 -5.14 8.34
C CYS A 37 3.26 -5.09 9.59
N ALA A 38 2.05 -5.65 9.51
CA ALA A 38 1.13 -5.69 10.65
C ALA A 38 1.68 -6.50 11.83
N ASN A 39 2.29 -7.66 11.55
CA ASN A 39 2.94 -8.49 12.56
C ASN A 39 4.12 -7.78 13.21
N LEU A 40 4.91 -7.04 12.43
CA LEU A 40 6.04 -6.27 12.94
C LEU A 40 5.58 -5.14 13.88
N ALA A 41 4.51 -4.43 13.53
CA ALA A 41 3.92 -3.43 14.42
C ALA A 41 3.47 -4.07 15.75
N ALA A 42 2.77 -5.21 15.67
CA ALA A 42 2.31 -5.94 16.86
C ALA A 42 3.48 -6.45 17.72
N GLN A 43 4.53 -6.98 17.10
CA GLN A 43 5.73 -7.49 17.79
C GLN A 43 6.39 -6.43 18.67
N TYR A 44 6.43 -5.18 18.21
CA TYR A 44 7.06 -4.06 18.92
C TYR A 44 6.05 -3.18 19.69
N GLY A 45 4.77 -3.54 19.69
CA GLY A 45 3.72 -2.71 20.30
C GLY A 45 3.60 -1.32 19.67
N ALA A 46 3.94 -1.19 18.38
CA ALA A 46 3.92 0.07 17.67
C ALA A 46 2.50 0.45 17.23
N THR A 47 2.15 1.72 17.42
CA THR A 47 0.89 2.27 16.90
C THR A 47 1.01 2.51 15.40
N ILE A 48 0.03 2.00 14.64
CA ILE A 48 -0.08 2.24 13.19
C ILE A 48 -0.87 3.53 12.96
N PHE A 49 -0.31 4.44 12.17
CA PHE A 49 -0.91 5.69 11.75
C PHE A 49 -1.31 5.65 10.27
N LEU A 50 -2.35 6.40 9.91
CA LEU A 50 -2.66 6.74 8.53
C LEU A 50 -2.11 8.14 8.25
N ASP A 51 -1.29 8.27 7.22
CA ASP A 51 -0.93 9.59 6.69
C ASP A 51 -2.01 10.05 5.71
N ASP A 52 -2.70 11.14 6.05
CA ASP A 52 -3.83 11.62 5.27
C ASP A 52 -3.46 12.25 3.93
N VAL A 53 -2.22 12.68 3.77
CA VAL A 53 -1.73 13.30 2.53
C VAL A 53 -1.41 12.23 1.49
N THR A 54 -0.64 11.22 1.88
CA THR A 54 -0.20 10.13 1.00
C THR A 54 -1.19 8.97 0.96
N LYS A 55 -2.16 8.93 1.87
CA LYS A 55 -3.12 7.83 2.02
C LYS A 55 -2.43 6.48 2.12
N SER A 56 -1.40 6.43 2.97
CA SER A 56 -0.56 5.26 3.25
C SER A 56 -0.42 5.06 4.76
N LYS A 57 -0.22 3.82 5.21
CA LYS A 57 -0.01 3.52 6.63
C LYS A 57 1.47 3.59 6.97
N TYR A 58 1.77 4.00 8.18
CA TYR A 58 3.12 3.95 8.71
C TYR A 58 3.17 3.70 10.22
N PHE A 59 4.31 3.26 10.71
CA PHE A 59 4.64 3.22 12.13
C PHE A 59 6.14 3.33 12.33
N THR A 60 6.54 3.61 13.56
CA THR A 60 7.95 3.60 13.97
C THR A 60 8.14 2.65 15.14
N TYR A 61 9.34 2.09 15.25
CA TYR A 61 9.75 1.28 16.39
C TYR A 61 11.26 1.38 16.58
N THR A 62 11.74 0.96 17.76
CA THR A 62 13.18 0.92 18.06
C THR A 62 13.59 -0.52 18.35
N ALA A 63 14.65 -0.99 17.68
CA ALA A 63 15.23 -2.31 17.90
C ALA A 63 16.74 -2.18 18.08
N ALA A 64 17.27 -2.74 19.18
CA ALA A 64 18.70 -2.67 19.51
C ALA A 64 19.29 -1.23 19.46
N GLY A 65 18.50 -0.23 19.88
CA GLY A 65 18.90 1.19 19.86
C GLY A 65 18.84 1.87 18.49
N ILE A 66 18.40 1.17 17.45
CA ILE A 66 18.22 1.72 16.09
C ILE A 66 16.75 2.03 15.87
N ASN A 67 16.47 3.21 15.33
CA ASN A 67 15.13 3.62 14.94
C ASN A 67 14.77 3.09 13.56
N HIS A 68 13.55 2.59 13.46
CA HIS A 68 12.94 2.07 12.26
C HIS A 68 11.68 2.86 11.92
N MET A 69 11.45 3.08 10.63
CA MET A 69 10.22 3.62 10.09
C MET A 69 9.70 2.69 9.02
N VAL A 70 8.44 2.30 9.13
CA VAL A 70 7.81 1.35 8.21
C VAL A 70 6.67 2.06 7.50
N TRP A 71 6.64 1.97 6.15
CA TRP A 71 5.50 2.40 5.34
C TRP A 71 4.93 1.21 4.58
N PHE A 72 3.62 1.09 4.57
CA PHE A 72 2.95 -0.06 3.98
C PHE A 72 1.50 0.26 3.61
N GLU A 73 0.89 -0.72 2.95
CA GLU A 73 -0.48 -0.69 2.46
C GLU A 73 -1.32 -1.75 3.17
N ASP A 74 -2.61 -1.48 3.32
CA ASP A 74 -3.63 -2.34 3.88
C ASP A 74 -4.95 -2.23 3.09
N GLY A 75 -6.00 -2.90 3.56
CA GLY A 75 -7.31 -2.86 2.89
C GLY A 75 -7.93 -1.45 2.84
N GLU A 76 -7.66 -0.59 3.83
CA GLU A 76 -8.18 0.78 3.89
C GLU A 76 -7.49 1.68 2.86
N THR A 77 -6.16 1.67 2.87
CA THR A 77 -5.33 2.48 1.95
C THR A 77 -5.43 2.05 0.50
N LEU A 78 -5.57 0.74 0.27
CA LEU A 78 -5.97 0.19 -1.03
C LEU A 78 -7.34 0.74 -1.46
N GLY A 79 -8.28 0.91 -0.53
CA GLY A 79 -9.60 1.45 -0.81
C GLY A 79 -9.55 2.84 -1.47
N TYR A 80 -8.70 3.74 -0.97
CA TYR A 80 -8.50 5.06 -1.58
C TYR A 80 -7.92 4.97 -3.00
N LYS A 81 -7.01 4.03 -3.23
CA LYS A 81 -6.41 3.79 -4.55
C LYS A 81 -7.43 3.20 -5.53
N MET A 82 -8.32 2.32 -5.07
CA MET A 82 -9.43 1.81 -5.87
C MET A 82 -10.45 2.91 -6.19
N ASP A 83 -10.74 3.81 -5.24
CA ASP A 83 -11.61 4.95 -5.51
C ASP A 83 -11.01 5.86 -6.59
N LEU A 84 -9.69 6.06 -6.62
CA LEU A 84 -9.01 6.77 -7.69
C LEU A 84 -9.17 6.08 -9.06
N VAL A 85 -9.06 4.74 -9.11
CA VAL A 85 -9.26 3.95 -10.34
C VAL A 85 -10.66 4.18 -10.91
N ASN A 86 -11.68 4.13 -10.05
CA ASN A 86 -13.07 4.33 -10.44
C ASN A 86 -13.35 5.78 -10.83
N GLN A 87 -12.92 6.77 -10.03
CA GLN A 87 -13.13 8.19 -10.28
C GLN A 87 -12.49 8.67 -11.59
N LYS A 88 -11.36 8.07 -11.97
CA LYS A 88 -10.66 8.38 -13.23
C LYS A 88 -11.01 7.43 -14.36
N ASP A 89 -11.90 6.48 -14.11
CA ASP A 89 -12.38 5.48 -15.07
C ASP A 89 -11.23 4.75 -15.79
N LEU A 90 -10.20 4.39 -15.03
CA LEU A 90 -9.01 3.69 -15.54
C LEU A 90 -9.34 2.26 -15.95
N LYS A 91 -8.45 1.60 -16.70
CA LYS A 91 -8.64 0.21 -17.13
C LYS A 91 -8.69 -0.78 -15.96
N GLY A 92 -7.88 -0.54 -14.93
CA GLY A 92 -7.79 -1.44 -13.78
C GLY A 92 -6.52 -1.23 -12.97
N ILE A 93 -6.13 -2.29 -12.24
CA ILE A 93 -4.96 -2.31 -11.37
C ILE A 93 -3.97 -3.40 -11.78
N GLY A 94 -2.70 -3.17 -11.49
CA GLY A 94 -1.62 -4.15 -11.63
C GLY A 94 -0.94 -4.33 -10.29
N LEU A 95 -0.80 -5.57 -9.84
CA LEU A 95 -0.28 -5.89 -8.51
C LEU A 95 1.18 -6.35 -8.55
N TRP A 96 2.04 -5.71 -7.78
CA TRP A 96 3.38 -6.21 -7.48
C TRP A 96 3.51 -6.55 -5.98
N ARG A 97 3.64 -7.81 -5.60
CA ARG A 97 3.46 -9.01 -6.43
C ARG A 97 2.60 -10.00 -5.68
N LEU A 98 2.04 -10.96 -6.42
CA LEU A 98 1.30 -12.08 -5.85
C LEU A 98 2.14 -12.82 -4.79
N GLY A 99 1.47 -13.16 -3.70
CA GLY A 99 2.02 -13.83 -2.52
C GLY A 99 2.49 -12.89 -1.40
N LEU A 100 2.40 -11.57 -1.56
CA LEU A 100 2.72 -10.60 -0.50
C LEU A 100 1.47 -9.91 0.07
N GLU A 101 0.34 -10.03 -0.62
CA GLU A 101 -0.95 -9.55 -0.20
C GLU A 101 -1.61 -10.43 0.87
N ASN A 102 -2.77 -10.00 1.37
CA ASN A 102 -3.59 -10.77 2.29
C ASN A 102 -5.07 -10.78 1.85
N ASN A 103 -5.94 -11.48 2.60
CA ASN A 103 -7.38 -11.54 2.27
C ASN A 103 -8.06 -10.17 2.28
N GLY A 104 -7.53 -9.21 3.05
CA GLY A 104 -8.02 -7.83 3.08
C GLY A 104 -7.83 -7.15 1.72
N PHE A 105 -6.69 -7.38 1.06
CA PHE A 105 -6.43 -6.87 -0.29
C PHE A 105 -7.53 -7.29 -1.27
N TRP A 106 -7.77 -8.61 -1.39
CA TRP A 106 -8.74 -9.15 -2.33
C TRP A 106 -10.18 -8.76 -1.99
N SER A 107 -10.54 -8.73 -0.70
CA SER A 107 -11.84 -8.23 -0.24
C SER A 107 -12.08 -6.78 -0.66
N THR A 108 -11.08 -5.91 -0.54
CA THR A 108 -11.18 -4.52 -1.00
C THR A 108 -11.29 -4.43 -2.52
N VAL A 109 -10.52 -5.22 -3.27
CA VAL A 109 -10.63 -5.25 -4.74
C VAL A 109 -12.04 -5.68 -5.16
N SER A 110 -12.53 -6.80 -4.64
CA SER A 110 -13.86 -7.32 -4.97
C SER A 110 -15.00 -6.38 -4.59
N SER A 111 -14.87 -5.61 -3.50
CA SER A 111 -15.92 -4.70 -3.05
C SER A 111 -15.93 -3.36 -3.77
N LYS A 112 -14.78 -2.86 -4.22
CA LYS A 112 -14.66 -1.52 -4.80
C LYS A 112 -14.49 -1.50 -6.32
N PHE A 113 -13.89 -2.53 -6.92
CA PHE A 113 -13.66 -2.50 -8.37
C PHE A 113 -14.98 -2.67 -9.12
N ASN A 114 -15.42 -1.63 -9.84
CA ASN A 114 -16.73 -1.58 -10.50
C ASN A 114 -16.63 -1.59 -12.04
N LYS A 115 -15.57 -2.20 -12.54
CA LYS A 115 -15.29 -2.40 -13.97
C LYS A 115 -15.65 -3.80 -14.42
#